data_AF-A0A6N8QSL5-F1
#
_entry.id   AF-A0A6N8QSL5-F1
#
_cell.length_a   1.000
_cell.length_b   1.000
_cell.length_c   1.000
_cell.angle_alpha   90.00
_cell.angle_beta   90.00
_cell.angle_gamma   90.00
#
_symmetry.space_group_name_H-M   'P 1'
#
loop_
_entity.id
_entity.type
_entity.pdbx_description
1 polymer ?
#
loop_
_entity_poly.entity_id
_entity_poly.type
_entity_poly.pdbx_seq_one_letter_code
_entity_poly.pdbx_strand_id
1 'polypeptide(L)'
;YATPKAFYEALKEAGGTPGENMTMDNKETTHVTGSKLDISVNWQGAAKAYSFDEVIVDSNGKKLDMRFGGNLTAAEEKKTGCLVCLDSCPVGIVSNATYTYGAVEKRGEVKFKGNASVLPADNTLATVTFKITE
;
A
#
# COMPACT_ATOMS: atom_id res chain seq x y z
N TYR A 1 5.34 -14.48 7.54
CA TYR A 1 4.61 -13.27 7.11
C TYR A 1 4.72 -12.22 8.21
N ALA A 2 4.80 -10.93 7.86
CA ALA A 2 5.01 -9.83 8.81
C ALA A 2 3.69 -9.39 9.49
N THR A 3 3.77 -8.98 10.75
CA THR A 3 2.66 -8.30 11.44
C THR A 3 2.68 -6.80 11.11
N PRO A 4 1.55 -6.07 11.24
CA PRO A 4 1.52 -4.62 11.04
C PRO A 4 2.56 -3.88 11.88
N LYS A 5 2.72 -4.25 13.15
CA LYS A 5 3.74 -3.68 14.05
C LYS A 5 5.17 -3.92 13.57
N ALA A 6 5.50 -5.17 13.22
CA ALA A 6 6.85 -5.49 12.73
C ALA A 6 7.16 -4.75 11.42
N PHE A 7 6.17 -4.62 10.55
CA PHE A 7 6.31 -3.89 9.30
C PHE A 7 6.47 -2.38 9.51
N TYR A 8 5.67 -1.79 10.41
CA TYR A 8 5.78 -0.38 10.80
C TYR A 8 7.16 -0.05 11.37
N GLU A 9 7.66 -0.84 12.33
CA GLU A 9 8.99 -0.58 12.91
C GLU A 9 10.10 -0.78 11.88
N ALA A 10 10.00 -1.78 10.99
CA ALA A 10 10.99 -1.96 9.91
C ALA A 10 11.04 -0.75 8.96
N LEU A 11 9.91 -0.13 8.64
CA LEU A 11 9.88 1.09 7.82
C LEU A 11 10.52 2.28 8.54
N LYS A 12 10.34 2.40 9.86
CA LYS A 12 11.03 3.42 10.67
C LYS A 12 12.52 3.18 10.77
N GLU A 13 12.94 1.93 11.00
CA GLU A 13 14.35 1.53 11.00
C GLU A 13 15.02 1.82 9.65
N ALA A 14 14.27 1.71 8.54
CA ALA A 14 14.71 2.09 7.20
C ALA A 14 14.71 3.62 6.94
N GLY A 15 14.44 4.45 7.95
CA GLY A 15 14.44 5.92 7.87
C GLY A 15 13.11 6.54 7.46
N GLY A 16 12.04 5.76 7.35
CA GLY A 16 10.70 6.26 7.01
C GLY A 16 10.07 7.08 8.13
N THR A 17 9.43 8.19 7.76
CA THR A 17 8.60 9.01 8.65
C THR A 17 7.13 8.68 8.42
N PRO A 18 6.39 8.22 9.44
CA PRO A 18 4.98 7.94 9.30
C PRO A 18 4.16 9.24 9.19
N GLY A 19 3.09 9.22 8.39
CA GLY A 19 2.21 10.37 8.24
C GLY A 19 1.27 10.60 9.43
N GLU A 20 0.67 9.52 9.96
CA GLU A 20 -0.29 9.49 11.07
C GLU A 20 -1.41 10.54 10.99
N ASN A 21 -1.78 10.94 9.77
CA ASN A 21 -2.68 12.07 9.52
C ASN A 21 -4.16 11.65 9.34
N MET A 22 -4.43 10.35 9.24
CA MET A 22 -5.76 9.83 8.99
C MET A 22 -6.42 9.35 10.27
N THR A 23 -7.71 9.66 10.42
CA THR A 23 -8.57 9.19 11.51
C THR A 23 -9.85 8.60 10.94
N MET A 24 -10.66 7.99 11.79
CA MET A 24 -11.97 7.48 11.34
C MET A 24 -12.92 8.58 10.90
N ASP A 25 -12.73 9.80 11.39
CA ASP A 25 -13.60 10.95 11.13
C ASP A 25 -13.24 11.66 9.81
N ASN A 26 -11.95 11.73 9.48
CA ASN A 26 -11.46 12.47 8.31
C ASN A 26 -11.21 11.60 7.07
N LYS A 27 -11.32 10.27 7.20
CA LYS A 27 -10.86 9.30 6.18
C LYS A 27 -11.37 9.54 4.77
N GLU A 28 -12.61 10.00 4.60
CA GLU A 28 -13.24 10.13 3.28
C GLU A 28 -12.74 11.35 2.49
N THR A 29 -12.16 12.34 3.18
CA THR A 29 -11.68 13.60 2.58
C THR A 29 -10.16 13.77 2.66
N THR A 30 -9.48 12.95 3.46
CA THR A 30 -8.04 13.06 3.69
C THR A 30 -7.27 12.06 2.85
N HIS A 31 -6.21 12.54 2.20
CA HIS A 31 -5.20 11.68 1.57
C HIS A 31 -4.12 11.33 2.60
N VAL A 32 -3.66 10.08 2.60
CA VAL A 32 -2.58 9.65 3.48
C VAL A 32 -1.28 10.41 3.16
N THR A 33 -0.51 10.77 4.19
CA THR A 33 0.81 11.40 4.06
C THR A 33 1.92 10.51 4.62
N GLY A 34 3.13 11.04 4.71
CA GLY A 34 4.32 10.32 5.18
C GLY A 34 5.35 10.12 4.07
N SER A 35 6.43 9.44 4.41
CA SER A 35 7.50 9.11 3.45
C SER A 35 6.95 8.36 2.25
N LYS A 36 7.44 8.69 1.07
CA LYS A 36 7.08 8.00 -0.16
C LYS A 36 7.80 6.65 -0.24
N LEU A 37 7.13 5.65 -0.80
CA LEU A 37 7.73 4.34 -1.04
C LEU A 37 7.68 3.98 -2.52
N ASP A 38 8.82 3.49 -3.02
CA ASP A 38 8.85 2.64 -4.19
C ASP A 38 8.57 1.20 -3.75
N ILE A 39 7.56 0.57 -4.36
CA ILE A 39 7.20 -0.82 -4.11
C ILE A 39 7.52 -1.63 -5.36
N SER A 40 8.20 -2.76 -5.18
CA SER A 40 8.46 -3.72 -6.25
C SER A 40 8.08 -5.14 -5.84
N VAL A 41 7.77 -5.95 -6.83
CA VAL A 41 7.37 -7.35 -6.67
C VAL A 41 8.28 -8.21 -7.54
N ASN A 42 8.77 -9.30 -6.96
CA ASN A 42 9.63 -10.26 -7.64
C ASN A 42 9.23 -11.69 -7.24
N TRP A 43 9.54 -12.67 -8.08
CA TRP A 43 9.29 -14.09 -7.80
C TRP A 43 10.33 -14.96 -8.52
N GLN A 44 10.36 -16.25 -8.20
CA GLN A 44 11.27 -17.19 -8.85
C GLN A 44 10.97 -17.28 -10.35
N GLY A 45 11.98 -17.01 -11.19
CA GLY A 45 11.85 -17.03 -12.65
C GLY A 45 11.32 -15.73 -13.25
N ALA A 46 11.05 -14.70 -12.44
CA ALA A 46 10.78 -13.36 -12.96
C ALA A 46 12.01 -12.80 -13.70
N ALA A 47 11.80 -12.10 -14.80
CA ALA A 47 12.88 -11.49 -15.58
C ALA A 47 13.55 -10.30 -14.86
N LYS A 48 12.80 -9.65 -13.96
CA LYS A 48 13.21 -8.50 -13.14
C LYS A 48 12.28 -8.35 -11.95
N ALA A 49 12.64 -7.46 -11.02
CA ALA A 49 11.66 -6.91 -10.10
C ALA A 49 10.74 -5.93 -10.86
N TYR A 50 9.44 -6.17 -10.78
CA TYR A 50 8.43 -5.32 -11.40
C TYR A 50 7.97 -4.26 -10.39
N SER A 51 7.78 -3.03 -10.85
CA SER A 51 7.19 -1.98 -10.01
C SER A 51 5.73 -2.30 -9.69
N PHE A 52 5.20 -1.70 -8.61
CA PHE A 52 3.82 -1.95 -8.20
C PHE A 52 2.79 -1.49 -9.25
N ASP A 53 3.10 -0.39 -9.96
CA ASP A 53 2.32 0.08 -11.11
C ASP A 53 2.35 -0.87 -12.33
N GLU A 54 3.36 -1.73 -12.46
CA GLU A 54 3.41 -2.74 -13.53
C GLU A 54 2.53 -3.95 -13.22
N VAL A 55 2.40 -4.31 -11.93
CA VAL A 55 1.65 -5.49 -11.48
C VAL A 55 0.21 -5.20 -11.09
N ILE A 56 -0.12 -3.96 -10.72
CA ILE A 56 -1.48 -3.52 -10.39
C ILE A 56 -1.92 -2.45 -11.39
N VAL A 57 -3.01 -2.74 -12.08
CA VAL A 57 -3.64 -1.84 -13.03
C VAL A 57 -4.76 -1.06 -12.35
N ASP A 58 -4.61 0.26 -12.33
CA ASP A 58 -5.65 1.23 -12.00
C ASP A 58 -6.56 1.44 -13.23
N SER A 59 -7.88 1.32 -13.07
CA SER A 59 -8.85 1.50 -14.16
C SER A 59 -8.87 2.89 -14.79
N ASN A 60 -8.39 3.91 -14.07
CA ASN A 60 -8.27 5.30 -14.51
C ASN A 60 -6.88 5.61 -15.08
N GLY A 61 -5.95 4.64 -15.09
CA GLY A 61 -4.60 4.81 -15.61
C GLY A 61 -3.70 5.73 -14.79
N LYS A 62 -4.06 6.02 -13.53
CA LYS A 62 -3.22 6.80 -12.61
C LYS A 62 -2.14 5.91 -12.00
N LYS A 63 -1.02 6.53 -11.66
CA LYS A 63 0.05 5.88 -10.88
C LYS A 63 -0.33 5.82 -9.40
N LEU A 64 0.17 4.80 -8.73
CA LEU A 64 0.07 4.66 -7.28
C LEU A 64 1.05 5.62 -6.59
N ASP A 65 0.55 6.36 -5.60
CA ASP A 65 1.39 7.19 -4.73
C ASP A 65 1.44 6.56 -3.34
N MET A 66 2.36 5.61 -3.16
CA MET A 66 2.42 4.82 -1.93
C MET A 66 3.13 5.58 -0.83
N ARG A 67 2.45 5.75 0.31
CA ARG A 67 2.94 6.50 1.47
C ARG A 67 3.00 5.64 2.72
N PHE A 68 3.99 5.91 3.56
CA PHE A 68 4.10 5.35 4.90
C PHE A 68 3.10 6.09 5.80
N GLY A 69 1.84 5.64 5.78
CA GLY A 69 0.76 6.25 6.57
C GLY A 69 0.95 6.03 8.07
N GLY A 70 1.47 4.86 8.45
CA GLY A 70 1.89 4.60 9.82
C GLY A 70 0.77 4.44 10.85
N ASN A 71 -0.48 4.28 10.44
CA ASN A 71 -1.67 4.26 11.32
C ASN A 71 -1.76 3.01 12.24
N LEU A 72 -0.69 2.69 12.96
CA LEU A 72 -0.49 1.46 13.73
C LEU A 72 -1.46 1.36 14.89
N THR A 73 -1.67 2.43 15.66
CA THR A 73 -2.60 2.43 16.80
C THR A 73 -4.00 2.03 16.35
N ALA A 74 -4.51 2.66 15.28
CA ALA A 74 -5.82 2.33 14.72
C ALA A 74 -5.86 0.90 14.17
N ALA A 75 -4.78 0.43 13.54
CA ALA A 75 -4.67 -0.95 13.07
C ALA A 75 -4.72 -1.97 14.22
N GLU A 76 -4.04 -1.70 15.34
CA GLU A 76 -4.04 -2.54 16.54
C GLU A 76 -5.40 -2.54 17.25
N GLU A 77 -6.02 -1.38 17.45
CA GLU A 77 -7.34 -1.24 18.07
C GLU A 77 -8.42 -1.96 17.28
N LYS A 78 -8.39 -1.84 15.95
CA LYS A 78 -9.33 -2.53 15.05
C LYS A 78 -8.90 -3.95 14.73
N LYS A 79 -7.75 -4.40 15.25
CA LYS A 79 -7.18 -5.73 15.03
C LYS A 79 -7.07 -6.09 13.55
N THR A 80 -6.74 -5.11 12.72
CA THR A 80 -6.60 -5.30 11.27
C THR A 80 -5.21 -5.83 10.97
N GLY A 81 -5.10 -6.90 10.17
CA GLY A 81 -3.82 -7.39 9.64
C GLY A 81 -3.31 -6.61 8.42
N CYS A 82 -3.83 -5.41 8.17
CA CYS A 82 -3.58 -4.65 6.95
C CYS A 82 -2.15 -4.10 6.93
N LEU A 83 -1.41 -4.42 5.86
CA LEU A 83 -0.08 -3.86 5.61
C LEU A 83 -0.12 -2.74 4.56
N VAL A 84 -0.84 -2.97 3.46
CA VAL A 84 -0.93 -2.07 2.30
C VAL A 84 -2.38 -1.91 1.88
N CYS A 85 -2.81 -0.67 1.63
CA CYS A 85 -4.11 -0.36 1.03
C CYS A 85 -3.93 0.36 -0.32
N LEU A 86 -4.81 0.08 -1.27
CA LEU A 86 -4.81 0.69 -2.62
C LEU A 86 -5.59 2.01 -2.70
N ASP A 87 -6.21 2.42 -1.60
CA ASP A 87 -6.68 3.77 -1.33
C ASP A 87 -6.10 4.25 0.02
N SER A 88 -6.29 5.53 0.34
CA SER A 88 -5.88 6.10 1.63
C SER A 88 -6.69 5.44 2.74
N CYS A 89 -6.02 4.87 3.75
CA CYS A 89 -6.69 4.05 4.75
C CYS A 89 -6.23 4.39 6.18
N PRO A 90 -7.15 4.66 7.12
CA PRO A 90 -6.81 4.99 8.51
C PRO A 90 -6.34 3.79 9.33
N VAL A 91 -6.26 2.59 8.75
CA VAL A 91 -5.75 1.37 9.42
C VAL A 91 -4.65 0.68 8.61
N GLY A 92 -4.25 1.24 7.47
CA GLY A 92 -3.12 0.73 6.68
C GLY A 92 -1.79 1.30 7.18
N ILE A 93 -0.76 0.45 7.24
CA ILE A 93 0.61 0.90 7.54
C ILE A 93 1.17 1.66 6.34
N VAL A 94 1.00 1.13 5.13
CA VAL A 94 1.26 1.79 3.86
C VAL A 94 -0.07 1.96 3.11
N SER A 95 -0.27 3.07 2.42
CA SER A 95 -1.52 3.34 1.70
C SER A 95 -1.29 4.20 0.46
N ASN A 96 -2.19 4.10 -0.50
CA ASN A 96 -2.12 4.87 -1.73
C ASN A 96 -2.77 6.25 -1.55
N ALA A 97 -1.96 7.31 -1.64
CA ALA A 97 -2.41 8.69 -1.56
C ALA A 97 -3.14 9.17 -2.82
N THR A 98 -3.13 8.44 -3.93
CA THR A 98 -3.85 8.85 -5.16
C THR A 98 -5.37 8.98 -4.96
N TYR A 99 -5.94 8.20 -4.03
CA TYR A 99 -7.37 8.17 -3.75
C TYR A 99 -7.66 8.25 -2.25
N THR A 100 -8.75 8.90 -1.86
CA THR A 100 -9.22 8.90 -0.46
C THR A 100 -9.91 7.59 -0.10
N TYR A 101 -10.08 7.34 1.20
CA TYR A 101 -10.73 6.14 1.70
C TYR A 101 -12.11 5.91 1.07
N GLY A 102 -12.37 4.68 0.65
CA GLY A 102 -13.65 4.27 0.10
C GLY A 102 -13.81 4.56 -1.40
N ALA A 103 -12.80 5.10 -2.07
CA ALA A 103 -12.81 5.28 -3.52
C ALA A 103 -13.04 3.96 -4.26
N VAL A 104 -12.50 2.85 -3.73
CA VAL A 104 -12.69 1.51 -4.31
C VAL A 104 -14.06 0.95 -3.92
N GLU A 105 -14.24 0.60 -2.65
CA GLU A 105 -15.36 -0.24 -2.20
C GLU A 105 -16.68 0.53 -1.99
N LYS A 106 -16.62 1.82 -1.63
CA LYS A 106 -17.83 2.60 -1.31
C LYS A 106 -18.38 3.38 -2.50
N ARG A 107 -17.48 4.02 -3.26
CA ARG A 107 -17.85 4.96 -4.32
C ARG A 107 -17.60 4.41 -5.73
N GLY A 108 -16.80 3.35 -5.87
CA GLY A 108 -16.52 2.74 -7.18
C GLY A 108 -15.82 3.68 -8.15
N GLU A 109 -15.07 4.67 -7.64
CA GLU A 109 -14.33 5.67 -8.42
C GLU A 109 -13.15 5.06 -9.18
N VAL A 110 -12.63 3.94 -8.67
CA VAL A 110 -11.51 3.21 -9.25
C VAL A 110 -11.66 1.71 -8.99
N LYS A 111 -11.21 0.91 -9.95
CA LYS A 111 -11.03 -0.54 -9.78
C LYS A 111 -9.56 -0.87 -9.98
N PHE A 112 -9.02 -1.67 -9.08
CA PHE A 112 -7.68 -2.21 -9.21
C PHE A 112 -7.76 -3.67 -9.62
N LYS A 113 -6.91 -4.08 -10.56
CA LYS A 113 -6.77 -5.48 -10.99
C LYS A 113 -5.31 -5.86 -11.11
N GLY A 114 -5.00 -7.12 -10.85
CA GLY A 114 -3.70 -7.67 -11.18
C GLY A 114 -3.46 -7.65 -12.70
N ASN A 115 -2.25 -7.32 -13.11
CA ASN A 115 -1.84 -7.38 -14.51
C ASN A 115 -1.50 -8.83 -14.88
N ALA A 116 -2.45 -9.56 -15.46
CA ALA A 116 -2.29 -10.97 -15.83
C ALA A 116 -1.16 -11.23 -16.85
N SER A 117 -0.74 -10.22 -17.61
CA SER A 117 0.39 -10.34 -18.55
C SER A 117 1.75 -10.26 -17.86
N VAL A 118 1.78 -9.88 -16.57
CA VAL A 118 3.01 -9.70 -15.78
C VAL A 118 3.04 -10.64 -14.58
N LEU A 119 1.92 -10.79 -13.88
CA LEU A 119 1.83 -11.59 -12.66
C LEU A 119 2.16 -13.07 -12.92
N PRO A 120 2.77 -13.76 -11.93
CA PRO A 120 3.03 -15.17 -12.05
C PRO A 120 1.74 -16.00 -12.00
N ALA A 121 1.85 -17.28 -12.33
CA ALA A 121 0.76 -18.23 -12.11
C ALA A 121 0.36 -18.31 -10.63
N ASP A 122 -0.90 -18.64 -10.38
CA ASP A 122 -1.46 -18.84 -9.04
C ASP A 122 -0.58 -19.79 -8.20
N ASN A 123 -0.52 -19.53 -6.90
CA ASN A 123 0.32 -20.24 -5.92
C ASN A 123 1.83 -20.00 -6.04
N THR A 124 2.28 -19.09 -6.91
CA THR A 124 3.69 -18.67 -6.93
C THR A 124 4.00 -17.75 -5.75
N LEU A 125 5.04 -18.08 -4.97
CA LEU A 125 5.52 -17.20 -3.91
C LEU A 125 6.17 -15.95 -4.51
N ALA A 126 5.65 -14.80 -4.14
CA ALA A 126 6.19 -13.49 -4.50
C ALA A 126 6.77 -12.77 -3.29
N THR A 127 7.87 -12.08 -3.52
CA THR A 127 8.49 -11.15 -2.57
C THR A 127 8.07 -9.74 -2.95
N VAL A 128 7.52 -9.00 -1.99
CA VAL A 128 7.22 -7.57 -2.13
C VAL A 128 8.27 -6.78 -1.36
N THR A 129 8.98 -5.89 -2.03
CA THR A 129 10.00 -5.02 -1.46
C THR A 129 9.49 -3.60 -1.36
N PHE A 130 9.66 -2.99 -0.19
CA PHE A 130 9.29 -1.61 0.09
C PHE A 130 10.58 -0.82 0.31
N LYS A 131 10.75 0.27 -0.44
CA LYS A 131 11.92 1.13 -0.34
C LYS A 131 11.48 2.56 -0.08
N ILE A 132 12.00 3.19 0.98
CA ILE A 132 11.79 4.61 1.23
C ILE A 132 12.50 5.43 0.13
N THR A 133 11.78 6.40 -0.42
CA THR A 133 12.30 7.36 -1.41
C THR A 133 11.98 8.76 -0.92
N GLU A 134 13.01 9.57 -0.67
CA GLU A 134 12.87 10.98 -0.30
C GLU A 134 12.79 11.86 -1.56
#